data_AF-A0A5S4YTK4-F1
#
_entry.id   AF-A0A5S4YTK4-F1
#
_cell.length_a   1.000
_cell.length_b   1.000
_cell.length_c   1.000
_cell.angle_alpha   90.00
_cell.angle_beta   90.00
_cell.angle_gamma   90.00
#
_symmetry.space_group_name_H-M   'P 1'
#
loop_
_entity.id
_entity.type
_entity.pdbx_description
1 polymer ?
#
loop_
_entity_poly.entity_id
_entity_poly.type
_entity_poly.pdbx_seq_one_letter_code
_entity_poly.pdbx_strand_id
1 'polypeptide(L)' 'MAVTNQAFFDGLSDAGYKDGGTMAVVFRTAEGNMGRMPQLIAQVLAEKVDYLVVSSSPGCAAAQKATSTLPAGVV' A
#
# COMPACT_ATOMS: atom_id res chain seq x y z
N MET A 1 -13.26 13.57 -2.31
CA MET A 1 -13.49 12.76 -1.09
C MET A 1 -12.46 11.66 -1.08
N ALA A 2 -11.43 11.80 -0.24
CA ALA A 2 -10.43 10.75 -0.06
C ALA A 2 -11.13 9.58 0.65
N VAL A 3 -11.18 8.41 0.03
CA VAL A 3 -11.78 7.23 0.64
C VAL A 3 -10.98 6.94 1.91
N THR A 4 -11.70 7.06 3.01
CA THR A 4 -11.22 7.03 4.37
C THR A 4 -10.64 5.65 4.71
N ASN A 5 -9.34 5.45 4.46
CA ASN A 5 -8.59 4.34 5.05
C ASN A 5 -8.43 4.51 6.59
N GLN A 6 -9.09 5.47 7.22
CA GLN A 6 -8.99 5.67 8.68
C GLN A 6 -9.40 4.41 9.44
N ALA A 7 -10.39 3.63 9.01
CA ALA A 7 -10.72 2.38 9.71
C ALA A 7 -9.55 1.37 9.72
N PHE A 8 -8.74 1.35 8.65
CA PHE A 8 -7.54 0.53 8.58
C PHE A 8 -6.43 1.08 9.48
N PHE A 9 -6.23 2.41 9.51
CA PHE A 9 -5.24 3.04 10.38
C PHE A 9 -5.63 3.05 11.87
N ASP A 10 -6.93 3.11 12.17
CA ASP A 10 -7.48 2.99 13.52
C ASP A 10 -7.29 1.56 14.02
N GLY A 11 -7.56 0.54 13.18
CA GLY A 11 -7.27 -0.86 13.51
C GLY A 11 -5.78 -1.14 13.71
N LEU A 12 -4.91 -0.54 12.88
CA LEU A 12 -3.46 -0.59 13.09
C LEU A 12 -3.05 0.10 14.39
N SER A 13 -3.63 1.27 14.69
CA SER A 13 -3.34 2.02 15.92
C SER A 13 -3.77 1.28 17.17
N ASP A 14 -4.93 0.59 17.13
CA ASP A 14 -5.42 -0.28 18.20
C ASP A 14 -4.50 -1.49 18.41
N ALA A 15 -3.95 -2.05 17.32
CA ALA A 15 -2.90 -3.06 17.36
C ALA A 15 -1.52 -2.53 17.78
N GLY A 16 -1.37 -1.21 18.02
CA GLY A 16 -0.13 -0.57 18.47
C GLY A 16 0.78 -0.03 17.36
N TYR A 17 0.38 -0.14 16.09
CA TYR A 17 1.08 0.42 14.94
C TYR A 17 0.64 1.87 14.68
N LYS A 18 1.43 2.82 15.18
CA LYS A 18 1.22 4.25 14.97
C LYS A 18 2.10 4.77 13.84
N ASP A 19 1.47 5.49 12.90
CA ASP A 19 2.16 6.21 11.83
C ASP A 19 3.17 7.21 12.42
N GLY A 20 4.41 7.16 11.93
CA GLY A 20 5.52 8.01 12.38
C GLY A 20 6.16 7.63 13.72
N GLY A 21 5.63 6.61 14.42
CA GLY A 21 6.20 6.09 15.67
C GLY A 21 6.86 4.73 15.49
N THR A 22 6.08 3.73 15.07
CA THR A 22 6.53 2.33 14.95
C THR A 22 6.58 1.88 13.48
N MET A 23 5.89 2.58 12.59
CA MET A 23 5.81 2.26 11.16
C MET A 23 5.68 3.56 10.35
N ALA A 24 6.27 3.59 9.16
CA ALA A 24 6.05 4.65 8.19
C ALA A 24 5.02 4.18 7.16
N VAL A 25 3.93 4.91 6.98
CA VAL A 25 2.94 4.59 5.95
C VAL A 25 3.23 5.43 4.71
N VAL A 26 3.51 4.75 3.60
CA VAL A 26 3.72 5.40 2.31
C VAL A 26 2.44 5.25 1.48
N PHE A 27 1.63 6.30 1.44
CA PHE A 27 0.44 6.31 0.59
C PHE A 27 0.80 6.80 -0.83
N ARG A 28 0.45 6.00 -1.84
CA ARG A 28 0.59 6.34 -3.26
C ARG A 28 -0.68 5.93 -3.99
N THR A 29 -1.22 6.84 -4.80
CA THR A 29 -2.39 6.59 -5.63
C THR A 29 -2.03 6.79 -7.10
N ALA A 30 -2.63 5.97 -7.97
CA ALA A 30 -2.48 6.09 -9.41
C ALA A 30 -3.32 7.22 -10.02
N GLU A 31 -4.10 7.95 -9.21
CA GLU A 31 -4.99 9.05 -9.64
C GLU A 31 -5.89 8.66 -10.83
N GLY A 32 -6.38 7.42 -10.84
CA GLY A 32 -7.19 6.86 -11.93
C GLY A 32 -6.40 6.36 -13.14
N ASN A 33 -5.10 6.60 -13.22
CA ASN A 33 -4.23 6.11 -14.30
C ASN A 33 -3.60 4.76 -13.94
N MET A 34 -4.31 3.67 -14.28
CA MET A 34 -3.85 2.30 -14.06
C MET A 34 -2.50 1.98 -14.73
N GLY A 35 -2.09 2.71 -15.78
CA GLY A 35 -0.78 2.54 -16.43
C GLY A 35 0.40 2.95 -15.55
N ARG A 36 0.18 3.76 -14.50
CA ARG A 36 1.25 4.20 -13.58
C ARG A 36 1.45 3.25 -12.41
N MET A 37 0.55 2.28 -12.22
CA MET A 37 0.62 1.32 -11.12
C MET A 37 1.96 0.57 -11.04
N PRO A 38 2.53 0.06 -12.16
CA PRO A 38 3.83 -0.61 -12.13
C PRO A 38 4.97 0.30 -11.64
N GLN A 39 4.97 1.56 -12.07
CA GLN A 39 5.96 2.55 -11.63
C GLN A 39 5.79 2.92 -10.15
N LEU A 40 4.55 3.09 -9.69
CA LEU A 40 4.25 3.35 -8.28
C LEU A 40 4.68 2.19 -7.39
N ILE A 41 4.41 0.95 -7.80
CA ILE A 41 4.85 -0.23 -7.06
C ILE A 41 6.38 -0.27 -7.02
N ALA A 42 7.08 -0.01 -8.13
CA ALA A 42 8.54 0.05 -8.13
C ALA A 42 9.10 1.12 -7.19
N GLN A 43 8.46 2.29 -7.09
CA GLN A 43 8.85 3.34 -6.14
C GLN A 43 8.63 2.90 -4.69
N VAL A 44 7.49 2.28 -4.38
CA VAL A 44 7.19 1.78 -3.03
C VAL A 44 8.14 0.65 -2.63
N LEU A 45 8.47 -0.25 -3.56
CA LEU A 45 9.47 -1.30 -3.34
C LEU A 45 10.87 -0.72 -3.09
N ALA A 46 11.24 0.37 -3.79
CA ALA A 46 12.50 1.05 -3.57
C ALA A 46 12.59 1.74 -2.19
N GLU A 47 11.45 2.11 -1.60
CA GLU A 47 11.36 2.64 -0.24
C GLU A 47 11.51 1.55 0.85
N LYS A 48 11.76 0.29 0.48
CA LYS A 48 11.98 -0.86 1.39
C LYS A 48 10.83 -1.06 2.37
N VAL A 49 9.61 -1.10 1.86
CA VAL A 49 8.44 -1.44 2.67
C VAL A 49 8.43 -2.92 3.09
N ASP A 50 7.96 -3.20 4.30
CA ASP A 50 7.77 -4.56 4.81
C ASP A 50 6.42 -5.16 4.41
N TYR A 51 5.43 -4.32 4.09
CA TYR A 51 4.09 -4.74 3.71
C TYR A 51 3.49 -3.81 2.65
N LEU A 52 2.81 -4.39 1.65
CA LEU A 52 2.18 -3.63 0.58
C LEU A 52 0.67 -3.83 0.60
N VAL A 53 -0.08 -2.74 0.76
CA VAL A 53 -1.54 -2.75 0.74
C VAL A 53 -2.03 -2.09 -0.54
N VAL A 54 -2.88 -2.79 -1.30
CA VAL A 54 -3.40 -2.27 -2.57
C VAL A 54 -4.92 -2.39 -2.61
N SER A 55 -5.61 -1.26 -2.63
CA SER A 55 -7.08 -1.19 -2.62
C SER A 55 -7.74 -1.46 -3.99
N SER A 56 -6.98 -1.93 -4.99
CA SER A 56 -7.51 -2.22 -6.33
C SER A 56 -7.08 -3.60 -6.82
N SER A 57 -8.02 -4.37 -7.35
CA SER A 57 -7.75 -5.70 -7.92
C SER A 57 -6.65 -5.71 -8.99
N PRO A 58 -6.64 -4.80 -10.00
CA PRO A 58 -5.55 -4.74 -10.97
C PRO A 58 -4.22 -4.29 -10.34
N GLY A 59 -4.28 -3.46 -9.30
CA GLY A 59 -3.08 -3.07 -8.55
C GLY A 59 -2.50 -4.22 -7.73
N CYS A 60 -3.33 -5.07 -7.14
CA CYS A 60 -2.87 -6.27 -6.43
C CYS A 60 -2.20 -7.28 -7.38
N ALA A 61 -2.77 -7.50 -8.57
CA ALA A 61 -2.14 -8.32 -9.59
C ALA A 61 -0.79 -7.76 -10.05
N ALA A 62 -0.69 -6.43 -10.24
CA ALA A 62 0.57 -5.78 -10.57
C ALA A 62 1.59 -5.87 -9.42
N ALA A 63 1.13 -5.75 -8.16
CA ALA A 63 1.96 -5.88 -6.98
C ALA A 63 2.54 -7.30 -6.85
N GLN A 64 1.70 -8.33 -6.96
CA GLN A 64 2.15 -9.73 -6.95
C GLN A 64 3.13 -10.05 -8.08
N LYS A 65 3.01 -9.39 -9.24
CA LYS A 65 3.97 -9.53 -10.33
C LYS A 65 5.29 -8.80 -10.09
N ALA A 66 5.25 -7.66 -9.40
CA ALA A 66 6.42 -6.84 -9.12
C ALA A 66 7.21 -7.34 -7.89
N THR A 67 6.54 -8.03 -6.96
CA THR A 67 7.15 -8.63 -5.78
C THR A 67 6.53 -9.98 -5.46
N SER A 68 7.37 -11.02 -5.42
CA SER A 68 6.99 -12.37 -4.96
C SER A 68 7.37 -12.62 -3.50
N THR A 69 8.10 -11.68 -2.88
CA THR A 69 8.69 -11.84 -1.55
C THR A 69 7.93 -11.07 -0.48
N LEU A 70 7.23 -10.00 -0.88
CA LEU A 70 6.40 -9.21 0.04
C LEU A 70 4.94 -9.65 -0.06
N PRO A 71 4.26 -9.87 1.07
CA PRO A 71 2.82 -10.10 1.07
C PRO A 71 2.09 -8.86 0.54
N ALA A 72 1.27 -9.05 -0.50
CA ALA A 72 0.39 -8.04 -1.07
C ALA A 72 -1.07 -8.42 -0.82
N GLY A 73 -1.81 -7.56 -0.11
CA GLY A 73 -3.21 -7.76 0.24
C GLY A 73 -4.14 -6.74 -0.41
N VAL A 74 -5.37 -7.17 -0.71
CA VAL A 74 -6.49 -6.27 -1.01
C VAL A 74 -7.22 -5.99 0.29
N VAL A 75 -7.49 -4.71 0.56
CA VAL A 75 -8.35 -4.23 1.65
C VAL A 75 -9.60 -3.59 1.08
#